data_AF-A0A3N5I8D9-F1
#
_entry.id   AF-A0A3N5I8D9-F1
#
_cell.length_a   1.000
_cell.length_b   1.000
_cell.length_c   1.000
_cell.angle_alpha   90.00
_cell.angle_beta   90.00
_cell.angle_gamma   90.00
#
_symmetry.space_group_name_H-M   'P 1'
#
loop_
_entity.id
_entity.type
_entity.pdbx_description
1 polymer ?
#
loop_
_entity_poly.entity_id
_entity_poly.type
_entity_poly.pdbx_seq_one_letter_code
_entity_poly.pdbx_strand_id
1 'polypeptide(L)'
;MAGFADVLLRGAILVFASLVLGGVAWTRLVLRARPGAAPTLPATLALRVAATGAGLIALAQVGTLLVARPAPQGGDGWPLADLFATTFARTALVRIALGLAVGCLALRLSRREAGPLVWHALSAGALALVATSAVLSHAVARVDDRLMLLLLDAAHQVAATVWIGGLAHLTVYAGFRAREG
;
A
#
# COMPACT_ATOMS: atom_id res chain seq x y z
N MET A 1 24.61 3.28 7.32
CA MET A 1 23.58 4.30 7.00
C MET A 1 22.54 3.76 6.01
N ALA A 2 22.93 3.31 4.81
CA ALA A 2 21.99 2.80 3.79
C ALA A 2 21.06 1.68 4.28
N GLY A 3 21.58 0.67 4.99
CA GLY A 3 20.75 -0.42 5.52
C GLY A 3 19.69 0.02 6.55
N PHE A 4 20.02 0.98 7.41
CA PHE A 4 19.06 1.54 8.37
C PHE A 4 17.94 2.32 7.66
N ALA A 5 18.31 3.13 6.66
CA ALA A 5 17.33 3.87 5.85
C ALA A 5 16.37 2.92 5.10
N ASP A 6 16.88 1.83 4.53
CA ASP A 6 16.03 0.81 3.88
C ASP A 6 15.02 0.18 4.85
N VAL A 7 15.45 -0.17 6.07
CA VAL A 7 14.56 -0.71 7.12
C VAL A 7 13.46 0.28 7.49
N LEU A 8 13.81 1.55 7.70
CA LEU A 8 12.81 2.59 8.01
C LEU A 8 11.81 2.79 6.87
N LEU A 9 12.28 2.80 5.62
CA LEU A 9 11.41 2.95 4.44
C LEU A 9 10.45 1.76 4.30
N ARG A 10 10.92 0.53 4.53
CA ARG A 10 10.08 -0.67 4.55
C ARG A 10 9.05 -0.63 5.67
N GLY A 11 9.44 -0.21 6.87
CA GLY A 11 8.52 0.00 7.98
C GLY A 11 7.45 1.04 7.65
N ALA A 12 7.85 2.17 7.07
CA ALA A 12 6.92 3.22 6.64
C ALA A 12 5.93 2.71 5.59
N ILE A 13 6.38 1.89 4.62
CA ILE A 13 5.49 1.25 3.65
C ILE A 13 4.41 0.41 4.33
N LEU A 14 4.74 -0.36 5.37
CA LEU A 14 3.75 -1.16 6.12
C LEU A 14 2.72 -0.29 6.86
N VAL A 15 3.18 0.82 7.46
CA VAL A 15 2.30 1.80 8.10
C VAL A 15 1.31 2.39 7.08
N PHE A 16 1.83 2.87 5.95
CA PHE A 16 0.99 3.45 4.90
C PHE A 16 0.07 2.40 4.26
N ALA A 17 0.52 1.16 4.10
CA ALA A 17 -0.33 0.06 3.62
C ALA A 17 -1.50 -0.22 4.56
N SER A 18 -1.29 -0.08 5.88
CA SER A 18 -2.36 -0.15 6.88
C SER A 18 -3.39 0.97 6.67
N LEU A 19 -2.95 2.22 6.43
CA LEU A 19 -3.86 3.33 6.13
C LEU A 19 -4.67 3.08 4.85
N VAL A 20 -4.07 2.46 3.83
CA VAL A 20 -4.73 2.14 2.56
C VAL A 20 -5.77 1.05 2.76
N LEU A 21 -5.37 -0.17 3.13
CA LEU A 21 -6.28 -1.31 3.18
C LEU A 21 -7.31 -1.15 4.31
N GLY A 22 -6.90 -0.65 5.47
CA GLY A 22 -7.82 -0.34 6.56
C GLY A 22 -8.83 0.75 6.18
N GLY A 23 -8.43 1.76 5.39
CA GLY A 23 -9.36 2.78 4.90
C GLY A 23 -10.38 2.24 3.90
N VAL A 24 -9.95 1.35 3.00
CA VAL A 24 -10.86 0.66 2.09
C VAL A 24 -11.82 -0.24 2.86
N ALA A 25 -11.33 -1.04 3.81
CA ALA A 25 -12.15 -1.91 4.65
C ALA A 25 -13.14 -1.09 5.51
N TRP A 26 -12.68 -0.04 6.17
CA TRP A 26 -13.50 0.89 6.93
C TRP A 26 -14.65 1.47 6.09
N THR A 27 -14.32 1.98 4.91
CA THR A 27 -15.31 2.62 4.03
C THR A 27 -16.36 1.61 3.53
N ARG A 28 -15.97 0.38 3.20
CA ARG A 28 -16.89 -0.64 2.66
C ARG A 28 -17.66 -1.40 3.73
N LEU A 29 -17.04 -1.73 4.86
CA LEU A 29 -17.60 -2.63 5.87
C LEU A 29 -18.26 -1.85 7.01
N VAL A 30 -17.62 -0.78 7.48
CA VAL A 30 -18.11 0.03 8.61
C VAL A 30 -19.06 1.12 8.13
N LEU A 31 -18.61 1.96 7.20
CA LEU A 31 -19.44 3.04 6.64
C LEU A 31 -20.45 2.54 5.60
N ARG A 32 -20.29 1.28 5.14
CA ARG A 32 -21.19 0.62 4.17
C ARG A 32 -21.41 1.43 2.90
N ALA A 33 -20.38 2.10 2.41
CA ALA A 33 -20.45 2.87 1.17
C ALA A 33 -20.88 1.97 0.00
N ARG A 34 -21.95 2.37 -0.70
CA ARG A 34 -22.54 1.59 -1.79
C ARG A 34 -22.04 2.11 -3.15
N PRO A 35 -21.82 1.21 -4.13
CA PRO A 35 -21.65 1.62 -5.52
C PRO A 35 -22.83 2.45 -6.01
N GLY A 36 -22.57 3.47 -6.82
CA GLY A 36 -23.60 4.35 -7.37
C GLY A 36 -24.16 5.40 -6.40
N ALA A 37 -23.65 5.46 -5.16
CA ALA A 37 -23.97 6.55 -4.24
C ALA A 37 -22.83 7.57 -4.20
N ALA A 38 -23.19 8.85 -4.01
CA ALA A 38 -22.21 9.89 -3.70
C ALA A 38 -21.51 9.60 -2.37
N PRO A 39 -20.20 9.90 -2.25
CA PRO A 39 -19.48 9.63 -1.01
C PRO A 39 -19.95 10.56 0.10
N THR A 40 -20.24 10.00 1.28
CA THR A 40 -20.47 10.81 2.49
C THR A 40 -19.17 11.50 2.90
N LEU A 41 -19.26 12.52 3.76
CA LEU A 41 -18.08 13.22 4.25
C LEU A 41 -17.10 12.28 5.00
N PRO A 42 -17.54 11.40 5.92
CA PRO A 42 -16.67 10.39 6.53
C PRO A 42 -16.00 9.45 5.53
N ALA A 43 -16.74 8.99 4.51
CA ALA A 43 -16.18 8.15 3.45
C ALA A 43 -15.15 8.92 2.60
N THR A 44 -15.40 10.19 2.33
CA THR A 44 -14.48 11.07 1.62
C THR A 44 -13.17 11.25 2.38
N LEU A 45 -13.23 11.48 3.69
CA LEU A 45 -12.04 11.59 4.54
C LEU A 45 -11.22 10.28 4.53
N ALA A 46 -11.89 9.14 4.75
CA ALA A 46 -11.23 7.84 4.74
C ALA A 46 -10.55 7.53 3.39
N LEU A 47 -11.25 7.79 2.28
CA LEU A 47 -10.70 7.59 0.94
C LEU A 47 -9.53 8.54 0.63
N ARG A 48 -9.55 9.78 1.12
CA ARG A 48 -8.43 10.72 0.96
C ARG A 48 -7.21 10.30 1.78
N VAL A 49 -7.40 9.84 3.01
CA VAL A 49 -6.31 9.30 3.84
C VAL A 49 -5.71 8.06 3.17
N ALA A 50 -6.55 7.16 2.64
CA ALA A 50 -6.09 6.01 1.88
C ALA A 50 -5.32 6.43 0.61
N ALA A 51 -5.80 7.44 -0.12
CA ALA A 51 -5.08 7.95 -1.29
C ALA A 51 -3.70 8.53 -0.94
N THR A 52 -3.62 9.32 0.13
CA THR A 52 -2.34 9.86 0.63
C THR A 52 -1.39 8.73 1.02
N GLY A 53 -1.89 7.71 1.75
CA GLY A 53 -1.11 6.53 2.09
C GLY A 53 -0.57 5.80 0.85
N ALA A 54 -1.40 5.63 -0.17
CA ALA A 54 -0.99 4.98 -1.42
C ALA A 54 0.11 5.76 -2.17
N GLY A 55 0.01 7.09 -2.19
CA GLY A 55 1.07 7.96 -2.71
C GLY A 55 2.37 7.90 -1.90
N LEU A 56 2.27 7.86 -0.57
CA LEU A 56 3.43 7.72 0.32
C LEU A 56 4.11 6.36 0.20
N ILE A 57 3.37 5.28 -0.07
CA ILE A 57 3.94 3.96 -0.43
C ILE A 57 4.78 4.08 -1.70
N ALA A 58 4.24 4.70 -2.76
CA ALA A 58 4.97 4.87 -4.01
C ALA A 58 6.26 5.67 -3.80
N LEU A 59 6.18 6.77 -3.04
CA LEU A 59 7.34 7.61 -2.70
C LEU A 59 8.39 6.84 -1.88
N ALA A 60 7.97 6.13 -0.84
CA ALA A 60 8.87 5.33 0.00
C ALA A 60 9.52 4.21 -0.81
N GLN A 61 8.78 3.57 -1.72
CA GLN A 61 9.30 2.52 -2.59
C GLN A 61 10.34 3.07 -3.58
N VAL A 62 10.15 4.28 -4.14
CA VAL A 62 11.21 4.98 -4.88
C VAL A 62 12.45 5.19 -4.00
N GLY A 63 12.25 5.60 -2.74
CA GLY A 63 13.32 5.69 -1.76
C GLY A 63 14.11 4.39 -1.60
N THR A 64 13.44 3.23 -1.49
CA THR A 64 14.13 1.94 -1.38
C THR A 64 14.97 1.60 -2.61
N LEU A 65 14.51 1.97 -3.82
CA LEU A 65 15.27 1.79 -5.05
C LEU A 65 16.52 2.68 -5.08
N LEU A 66 16.41 3.92 -4.59
CA LEU A 66 17.54 4.86 -4.52
C LEU A 66 18.59 4.42 -3.51
N VAL A 67 18.18 3.79 -2.41
CA VAL A 67 19.09 3.25 -1.39
C VAL A 67 19.75 1.95 -1.87
N ALA A 68 19.06 1.13 -2.67
CA ALA A 68 19.53 -0.17 -3.17
C ALA A 68 20.57 -0.08 -4.31
N ARG A 69 21.20 1.07 -4.57
CA ARG A 69 22.13 1.25 -5.68
C ARG A 69 23.25 0.19 -5.67
N PRO A 70 23.47 -0.56 -6.76
CA PRO A 70 24.57 -1.50 -6.84
C PRO A 70 25.90 -0.74 -6.77
N ALA A 71 26.92 -1.33 -6.15
CA ALA A 71 28.29 -0.83 -6.25
C ALA A 71 28.70 -0.79 -7.73
N PRO A 72 29.50 0.19 -8.17
CA PRO A 72 30.02 0.21 -9.53
C PRO A 72 30.82 -1.07 -9.78
N GLN A 73 30.26 -2.00 -10.55
CA GLN A 73 31.02 -3.10 -11.11
C GLN A 73 31.70 -2.53 -12.34
N GLY A 74 33.04 -2.58 -12.39
CA GLY A 74 33.87 -1.87 -13.38
C GLY A 74 33.76 -2.36 -14.82
N GLY A 75 32.56 -2.67 -15.31
CA GLY A 75 32.27 -2.99 -16.71
C GLY A 75 31.61 -1.80 -17.43
N ASP A 76 31.83 -1.71 -18.74
CA ASP A 76 31.38 -0.62 -19.63
C ASP A 76 29.85 -0.57 -19.87
N GLY A 77 29.05 -1.31 -19.09
CA GLY A 77 27.60 -1.43 -19.23
C GLY A 77 26.82 -0.37 -18.45
N TRP A 78 25.57 -0.09 -18.87
CA TRP A 78 24.69 0.87 -18.19
C TRP A 78 24.25 0.33 -16.81
N PRO A 79 24.69 0.92 -15.68
CA PRO A 79 24.50 0.31 -14.35
C PRO A 79 23.03 0.17 -13.91
N LEU A 80 22.11 0.94 -14.53
CA LEU A 80 20.68 0.84 -14.22
C LEU A 80 20.01 -0.35 -14.94
N ALA A 81 20.56 -0.87 -16.03
CA ALA A 81 19.98 -1.98 -16.77
C ALA A 81 20.03 -3.25 -15.90
N ASP A 82 21.17 -3.47 -15.25
CA ASP A 82 21.37 -4.58 -14.30
C ASP A 82 20.47 -4.44 -13.07
N LEU A 83 20.26 -3.21 -12.58
CA LEU A 83 19.32 -2.96 -11.48
C LEU A 83 17.89 -3.34 -11.88
N PHE A 84 17.42 -2.92 -13.06
CA PHE A 84 16.06 -3.22 -13.53
C PHE A 84 15.84 -4.69 -13.91
N ALA A 85 16.92 -5.45 -14.17
CA ALA A 85 16.84 -6.89 -14.33
C ALA A 85 16.54 -7.64 -13.02
N THR A 86 16.77 -7.01 -11.86
CA THR A 86 16.52 -7.66 -10.57
C THR A 86 15.02 -7.85 -10.27
N THR A 87 14.68 -9.00 -9.67
CA THR A 87 13.33 -9.26 -9.14
C THR A 87 12.90 -8.20 -8.14
N PHE A 88 13.83 -7.69 -7.33
CA PHE A 88 13.57 -6.60 -6.39
C PHE A 88 13.10 -5.33 -7.12
N ALA A 89 13.86 -4.86 -8.11
CA ALA A 89 13.51 -3.63 -8.82
C ALA A 89 12.19 -3.76 -9.59
N ARG A 90 11.96 -4.89 -10.27
CA ARG A 90 10.69 -5.17 -10.96
C ARG A 90 9.51 -5.17 -9.99
N THR A 91 9.65 -5.81 -8.84
CA THR A 91 8.57 -5.87 -7.82
C THR A 91 8.32 -4.48 -7.21
N ALA A 92 9.39 -3.71 -6.98
CA ALA A 92 9.30 -2.33 -6.52
C ALA A 92 8.55 -1.44 -7.52
N LEU A 93 8.85 -1.56 -8.81
CA LEU A 93 8.14 -0.82 -9.88
C LEU A 93 6.66 -1.19 -9.96
N VAL A 94 6.33 -2.48 -9.87
CA VAL A 94 4.94 -2.95 -9.82
C VAL A 94 4.22 -2.33 -8.63
N ARG A 95 4.85 -2.32 -7.45
CA ARG A 95 4.26 -1.70 -6.26
C ARG A 95 4.08 -0.19 -6.41
N ILE A 96 5.03 0.52 -7.02
CA ILE A 96 4.90 1.96 -7.31
C ILE A 96 3.67 2.17 -8.21
N ALA A 97 3.55 1.43 -9.30
CA ALA A 97 2.42 1.52 -10.21
C ALA A 97 1.08 1.21 -9.51
N LEU A 98 1.05 0.16 -8.68
CA LEU A 98 -0.12 -0.18 -7.86
C LEU A 98 -0.48 0.93 -6.87
N GLY A 99 0.52 1.53 -6.20
CA GLY A 99 0.32 2.63 -5.25
C GLY A 99 -0.32 3.85 -5.93
N LEU A 100 0.19 4.22 -7.10
CA LEU A 100 -0.38 5.31 -7.89
C LEU A 100 -1.80 4.98 -8.37
N ALA A 101 -2.02 3.78 -8.91
CA ALA A 101 -3.35 3.36 -9.38
C ALA A 101 -4.38 3.36 -8.25
N VAL A 102 -4.05 2.79 -7.09
CA VAL A 102 -4.90 2.78 -5.89
C VAL A 102 -5.17 4.20 -5.40
N GLY A 103 -4.14 5.06 -5.36
CA GLY A 103 -4.30 6.47 -5.00
C GLY A 103 -5.27 7.19 -5.93
N CYS A 104 -5.14 7.02 -7.24
CA CYS A 104 -6.06 7.60 -8.23
C CYS A 104 -7.49 7.08 -8.07
N LEU A 105 -7.68 5.78 -7.85
CA LEU A 105 -9.00 5.18 -7.63
C LEU A 105 -9.65 5.70 -6.35
N ALA A 106 -8.90 5.79 -5.25
CA ALA A 106 -9.38 6.33 -3.99
C ALA A 106 -9.76 7.82 -4.10
N LEU A 107 -8.92 8.64 -4.76
CA LEU A 107 -9.24 10.05 -5.02
C LEU A 107 -10.48 10.19 -5.90
N ARG A 108 -10.63 9.35 -6.93
CA ARG A 108 -11.82 9.34 -7.80
C ARG A 108 -13.08 9.07 -6.96
N LEU A 109 -13.05 8.02 -6.16
CA LEU A 109 -14.17 7.62 -5.29
C LEU A 109 -14.48 8.67 -4.21
N SER A 110 -13.49 9.46 -3.77
CA SER A 110 -13.69 10.54 -2.80
C SER A 110 -14.37 11.78 -3.37
N ARG A 111 -14.54 11.87 -4.69
CA ARG A 111 -15.02 13.09 -5.40
C ARG A 111 -16.36 12.90 -6.09
N ARG A 112 -16.68 11.67 -6.48
CA ARG A 112 -17.86 11.36 -7.27
C ARG A 112 -18.31 9.94 -7.03
N GLU A 113 -19.57 9.69 -7.31
CA GLU A 113 -20.12 8.34 -7.41
C GLU A 113 -19.32 7.49 -8.40
N ALA A 114 -19.25 6.19 -8.12
CA ALA A 114 -18.67 5.24 -9.04
C ALA A 114 -19.39 3.90 -8.97
N GLY A 115 -19.40 3.21 -10.11
CA GLY A 115 -19.97 1.88 -10.23
C GLY A 115 -19.15 0.81 -9.48
N PRO A 116 -19.70 -0.42 -9.43
CA PRO A 116 -19.10 -1.52 -8.67
C PRO A 116 -17.69 -1.87 -9.14
N LEU A 117 -17.39 -1.77 -10.45
CA LEU A 117 -16.08 -2.12 -10.99
C LEU A 117 -14.94 -1.31 -10.34
N VAL A 118 -15.13 0.00 -10.14
CA VAL A 118 -14.11 0.88 -9.55
C VAL A 118 -13.86 0.50 -8.09
N TRP A 119 -14.93 0.16 -7.36
CA TRP A 119 -14.84 -0.33 -6.00
C TRP A 119 -14.09 -1.66 -5.90
N HIS A 120 -14.38 -2.62 -6.79
CA HIS A 120 -13.64 -3.90 -6.84
C HIS A 120 -12.17 -3.68 -7.20
N ALA A 121 -11.88 -2.83 -8.17
CA ALA A 121 -10.51 -2.46 -8.54
C ALA A 121 -9.75 -1.83 -7.37
N LEU A 122 -10.38 -0.94 -6.60
CA LEU A 122 -9.78 -0.35 -5.40
C LEU A 122 -9.48 -1.42 -4.35
N SER A 123 -10.44 -2.30 -4.05
CA SER A 123 -10.27 -3.36 -3.06
C SER A 123 -9.20 -4.37 -3.47
N ALA A 124 -9.21 -4.83 -4.72
CA ALA A 124 -8.20 -5.74 -5.25
C ALA A 124 -6.81 -5.08 -5.26
N GLY A 125 -6.70 -3.81 -5.68
CA GLY A 125 -5.45 -3.07 -5.68
C GLY A 125 -4.88 -2.86 -4.28
N ALA A 126 -5.72 -2.54 -3.29
CA ALA A 126 -5.31 -2.41 -1.90
C ALA A 126 -4.82 -3.74 -1.31
N LEU A 127 -5.50 -4.85 -1.60
CA LEU A 127 -5.05 -6.19 -1.21
C LEU A 127 -3.73 -6.55 -1.88
N ALA A 128 -3.58 -6.29 -3.17
CA ALA A 128 -2.35 -6.54 -3.91
C ALA A 128 -1.17 -5.72 -3.33
N LEU A 129 -1.39 -4.46 -2.95
CA LEU A 129 -0.38 -3.65 -2.27
C LEU A 129 0.12 -4.28 -0.98
N VAL A 130 -0.78 -4.82 -0.14
CA VAL A 130 -0.38 -5.53 1.08
C VAL A 130 0.31 -6.86 0.76
N ALA A 131 -0.22 -7.64 -0.19
CA ALA A 131 0.35 -8.93 -0.57
C ALA A 131 1.78 -8.82 -1.11
N THR A 132 2.12 -7.72 -1.82
CA THR A 132 3.50 -7.50 -2.26
C THR A 132 4.51 -7.41 -1.10
N SER A 133 4.07 -7.14 0.14
CA SER A 133 4.96 -7.06 1.31
C SER A 133 5.44 -8.43 1.75
N ALA A 134 4.60 -9.45 1.61
CA ALA A 134 5.00 -10.83 1.85
C ALA A 134 6.06 -11.28 0.84
N VAL A 135 5.88 -10.93 -0.43
CA VAL A 135 6.83 -11.27 -1.51
C VAL A 135 8.20 -10.59 -1.33
N LEU A 136 8.22 -9.34 -0.84
CA LEU A 136 9.45 -8.57 -0.61
C LEU A 136 10.13 -8.87 0.74
N SER A 137 9.54 -9.72 1.57
CA SER A 137 10.11 -10.13 2.85
C SER A 137 11.30 -11.08 2.64
N HIS A 138 12.42 -10.81 3.32
CA HIS A 138 13.61 -11.66 3.30
C HIS A 138 13.33 -13.10 3.80
N ALA A 139 12.22 -13.32 4.51
CA ALA A 139 11.81 -14.63 4.98
C ALA A 139 11.57 -15.63 3.82
N VAL A 140 11.08 -15.16 2.66
CA VAL A 140 10.75 -16.04 1.51
C VAL A 140 12.00 -16.64 0.87
N ALA A 141 13.15 -15.98 0.99
CA ALA A 141 14.40 -16.46 0.40
C ALA A 141 15.10 -17.55 1.24
N ARG A 142 14.62 -17.84 2.47
CA ARG A 142 15.34 -18.67 3.45
C ARG A 142 14.62 -19.94 3.91
N VAL A 143 13.41 -20.24 3.44
CA VAL A 143 12.62 -21.37 3.96
C VAL A 143 12.23 -22.34 2.86
N ASP A 144 12.33 -23.64 3.15
CA ASP A 144 12.11 -24.74 2.20
C ASP A 144 10.63 -25.08 1.94
N ASP A 145 9.67 -24.49 2.67
CA ASP A 145 8.21 -24.60 2.45
C ASP A 145 7.57 -23.25 2.06
N ARG A 146 7.99 -22.75 0.89
CA ARG A 146 7.82 -21.35 0.47
C ARG A 146 6.38 -20.88 0.33
N LEU A 147 5.45 -21.74 -0.09
CA LEU A 147 4.10 -21.31 -0.44
C LEU A 147 3.20 -21.12 0.78
N MET A 148 3.15 -22.10 1.68
CA MET A 148 2.27 -22.05 2.86
C MET A 148 2.62 -20.87 3.76
N LEU A 149 3.91 -20.68 4.05
CA LEU A 149 4.39 -19.58 4.90
C LEU A 149 4.18 -18.22 4.25
N LEU A 150 4.34 -18.11 2.93
CA LEU A 150 4.04 -16.88 2.19
C LEU A 150 2.54 -16.55 2.25
N LEU A 151 1.66 -17.55 2.10
CA LEU A 151 0.22 -17.35 2.22
C LEU A 151 -0.18 -16.93 3.64
N LEU A 152 0.41 -17.56 4.67
CA LEU A 152 0.15 -17.21 6.06
C LEU A 152 0.67 -15.81 6.41
N ASP A 153 1.86 -15.43 5.94
CA ASP A 153 2.39 -14.07 6.10
C ASP A 153 1.49 -13.06 5.37
N ALA A 154 1.10 -13.32 4.12
CA ALA A 154 0.16 -12.45 3.41
C ALA A 154 -1.17 -12.30 4.16
N ALA A 155 -1.74 -13.40 4.67
CA ALA A 155 -2.97 -13.37 5.45
C ALA A 155 -2.80 -12.58 6.77
N HIS A 156 -1.69 -12.78 7.47
CA HIS A 156 -1.35 -12.05 8.69
C HIS A 156 -1.20 -10.55 8.40
N GLN A 157 -0.47 -10.18 7.35
CA GLN A 157 -0.29 -8.79 6.93
C GLN A 157 -1.63 -8.14 6.56
N VAL A 158 -2.52 -8.85 5.86
CA VAL A 158 -3.88 -8.37 5.56
C VAL A 158 -4.69 -8.15 6.84
N ALA A 159 -4.69 -9.10 7.76
CA ALA A 159 -5.41 -8.96 9.02
C ALA A 159 -4.88 -7.79 9.86
N ALA A 160 -3.55 -7.68 9.99
CA ALA A 160 -2.89 -6.62 10.75
C ALA A 160 -3.17 -5.24 10.14
N THR A 161 -3.05 -5.10 8.82
CA THR A 161 -3.31 -3.83 8.12
C THR A 161 -4.77 -3.39 8.20
N VAL A 162 -5.73 -4.33 8.12
CA VAL A 162 -7.15 -4.03 8.33
C VAL A 162 -7.42 -3.57 9.78
N TRP A 163 -6.85 -4.25 10.77
CA TRP A 163 -7.04 -3.90 12.19
C TRP A 163 -6.42 -2.55 12.55
N ILE A 164 -5.12 -2.38 12.30
CA ILE A 164 -4.36 -1.14 12.60
C ILE A 164 -4.95 0.03 11.80
N GLY A 165 -5.19 -0.17 10.51
CA GLY A 165 -5.76 0.87 9.66
C GLY A 165 -7.19 1.22 10.08
N GLY A 166 -8.02 0.24 10.43
CA GLY A 166 -9.37 0.48 10.95
C GLY A 166 -9.37 1.37 12.19
N LEU A 167 -8.45 1.14 13.13
CA LEU A 167 -8.25 2.01 14.30
C LEU A 167 -7.83 3.42 13.90
N ALA A 168 -6.89 3.57 12.96
CA ALA A 168 -6.47 4.88 12.49
C ALA A 168 -7.63 5.67 11.85
N HIS A 169 -8.46 5.02 11.02
CA HIS A 169 -9.63 5.66 10.41
C HIS A 169 -10.73 5.98 11.42
N LEU A 170 -10.91 5.15 12.45
CA LEU A 170 -11.77 5.47 13.60
C LEU A 170 -11.28 6.72 14.33
N THR A 171 -9.97 6.86 14.57
CA THR A 171 -9.40 8.06 15.22
C THR A 171 -9.60 9.30 14.37
N VAL A 172 -9.37 9.22 13.04
CA VAL A 172 -9.65 10.32 12.11
C VAL A 172 -11.12 10.72 12.16
N TYR A 173 -12.02 9.73 12.14
CA TYR A 173 -13.46 9.96 12.23
C TYR A 173 -13.88 10.61 13.56
N ALA A 174 -13.37 10.10 14.69
CA ALA A 174 -13.65 10.65 16.01
C ALA A 174 -13.16 12.11 16.14
N GLY A 175 -11.94 12.39 15.67
CA GLY A 175 -11.39 13.75 15.67
C GLY A 175 -12.16 14.71 14.76
N PHE A 176 -12.70 14.21 13.64
CA PHE A 176 -13.60 14.98 12.79
C PHE A 176 -14.91 15.31 13.51
N ARG A 177 -15.57 14.32 14.13
CA ARG A 177 -16.83 14.51 14.86
C ARG A 177 -16.71 15.48 16.03
N ALA A 178 -15.58 15.45 16.75
CA ALA A 178 -15.31 16.37 17.86
C ALA A 178 -15.17 17.85 17.44
N ARG A 179 -14.97 18.14 16.15
CA ARG A 179 -14.91 19.51 15.61
C ARG A 179 -16.25 20.02 15.09
N GLU A 180 -17.25 19.13 14.94
CA GLU A 180 -18.58 19.47 14.44
C GLU A 180 -19.61 19.73 15.56
N GLY A 181 -19.32 19.28 16.78
CA GLY A 181 -20.16 19.49 17.98
C GLY A 181 -19.59 20.56 18.87
#